data_AF-A0A6N8JN88-F1
#
_entry.id   AF-A0A6N8JN88-F1
#
_cell.length_a   1.000
_cell.length_b   1.000
_cell.length_c   1.000
_cell.angle_alpha   90.00
_cell.angle_beta   90.00
_cell.angle_gamma   90.00
#
_symmetry.space_group_name_H-M   'P 1'
#
loop_
_entity.id
_entity.type
_entity.pdbx_description
1 polymer ?
#
loop_
_entity_poly.entity_id
_entity_poly.type
_entity_poly.pdbx_seq_one_letter_code
_entity_poly.pdbx_strand_id
1 'polypeptide(L)'
;MPGRGQRRYRRLGRAERAAIERGLDKNRSAREMGRSQSSVADEVRRNRTVSRGPAKGERVESVPGGACARLQRWPHVCNGCNKRRYHCGRPFRCEYSAARAQGLADGTLSDSRRGVDRSEGGSSSG
;
A
#
# COMPACT_ATOMS: atom_id res chain seq x y z
N MET A 1 -23.05 -18.84 -13.25
CA MET A 1 -22.34 -18.33 -12.04
C MET A 1 -22.48 -16.81 -12.02
N PRO A 2 -23.06 -16.20 -10.97
CA PRO A 2 -23.43 -14.78 -10.98
C PRO A 2 -22.21 -13.85 -11.09
N GLY A 3 -22.46 -12.71 -11.73
CA GLY A 3 -21.47 -11.84 -12.37
C GLY A 3 -20.30 -11.39 -11.50
N ARG A 4 -19.10 -11.42 -12.10
CA ARG A 4 -17.95 -10.64 -11.66
C ARG A 4 -18.27 -9.17 -11.87
N GLY A 5 -19.06 -8.61 -10.96
CA GLY A 5 -19.18 -7.18 -10.79
C GLY A 5 -17.76 -6.64 -10.70
N GLN A 6 -17.38 -5.85 -11.70
CA GLN A 6 -16.13 -5.12 -11.73
C GLN A 6 -16.10 -4.34 -10.41
N ARG A 7 -15.40 -4.87 -9.40
CA ARG A 7 -15.12 -4.16 -8.17
C ARG A 7 -14.31 -2.97 -8.64
N ARG A 8 -15.00 -1.85 -8.89
CA ARG A 8 -14.37 -0.55 -9.07
C ARG A 8 -13.60 -0.37 -7.79
N TYR A 9 -12.31 -0.71 -7.81
CA TYR A 9 -11.36 -0.34 -6.78
C TYR A 9 -11.43 1.18 -6.78
N ARG A 10 -12.32 1.75 -5.96
CA ARG A 10 -12.38 3.19 -5.73
C ARG A 10 -10.95 3.54 -5.35
N ARG A 11 -10.27 4.30 -6.22
CA ARG A 11 -8.86 4.62 -6.03
C ARG A 11 -8.77 5.28 -4.67
N LEU A 12 -8.05 4.65 -3.74
CA LEU A 12 -7.80 5.22 -2.42
C LEU A 12 -6.94 6.46 -2.63
N GLY A 13 -7.52 7.62 -2.34
CA GLY A 13 -6.82 8.89 -2.43
C GLY A 13 -5.79 9.06 -1.31
N ARG A 14 -5.02 10.14 -1.37
CA ARG A 14 -3.99 10.47 -0.37
C ARG A 14 -4.56 10.51 1.06
N ALA A 15 -5.68 11.19 1.27
CA ALA A 15 -6.33 11.32 2.57
C ALA A 15 -6.80 9.97 3.14
N GLU A 16 -7.38 9.12 2.28
CA GLU A 16 -7.86 7.79 2.65
C GLU A 16 -6.72 6.89 3.12
N ARG A 17 -5.60 6.87 2.37
CA ARG A 17 -4.41 6.10 2.73
C ARG A 17 -3.82 6.57 4.07
N ALA A 18 -3.76 7.89 4.28
CA ALA A 18 -3.30 8.47 5.53
C ALA A 18 -4.19 8.08 6.72
N ALA A 19 -5.52 8.07 6.54
CA ALA A 19 -6.47 7.62 7.56
C ALA A 19 -6.26 6.14 7.91
N ILE A 20 -6.04 5.29 6.90
CA ILE A 20 -5.73 3.87 7.08
C ILE A 20 -4.45 3.69 7.89
N GLU A 21 -3.36 4.35 7.49
CA GLU A 21 -2.07 4.25 8.19
C GLU A 21 -2.18 4.66 9.67
N ARG A 22 -2.80 5.81 9.94
CA ARG A 22 -3.03 6.30 11.31
C ARG A 22 -3.88 5.33 12.13
N GLY A 23 -4.91 4.74 11.52
CA GLY A 23 -5.74 3.73 12.17
C GLY A 23 -4.95 2.45 12.49
N LEU A 24 -4.13 1.97 11.55
CA LEU A 24 -3.28 0.79 11.73
C LEU A 24 -2.22 1.00 12.82
N ASP A 25 -1.65 2.20 12.92
CA ASP A 25 -0.70 2.56 13.96
C ASP A 25 -1.33 2.51 15.37
N LYS A 26 -2.58 3.00 15.47
CA LYS A 26 -3.40 2.88 16.68
C LYS A 26 -4.06 1.50 16.87
N ASN A 27 -3.76 0.52 16.02
CA ASN A 27 -4.36 -0.82 16.03
C ASN A 27 -5.90 -0.81 15.97
N ARG A 28 -6.49 0.16 15.24
CA ARG A 28 -7.92 0.28 15.00
C ARG A 28 -8.43 -0.74 13.98
N SER A 29 -9.70 -1.08 14.09
CA SER A 29 -10.38 -1.95 13.14
C SER A 29 -10.80 -1.21 11.87
N ALA A 30 -11.03 -1.94 10.77
CA ALA A 30 -11.52 -1.33 9.53
C ALA A 30 -12.87 -0.61 9.72
N ARG A 31 -13.76 -1.13 10.58
CA ARG A 31 -15.04 -0.49 10.92
C ARG A 31 -14.83 0.90 11.53
N GLU A 32 -13.87 1.05 12.43
CA GLU A 32 -13.54 2.35 13.04
C GLU A 32 -12.94 3.36 12.05
N MET A 33 -12.29 2.86 11.00
CA MET A 33 -11.79 3.68 9.89
C MET A 33 -12.89 3.99 8.85
N GLY A 34 -14.12 3.50 9.05
CA GLY A 34 -15.21 3.63 8.06
C GLY A 34 -14.95 2.83 6.78
N ARG A 35 -14.25 1.70 6.87
CA ARG A 35 -13.79 0.89 5.73
C ARG A 35 -14.07 -0.60 5.91
N SER A 36 -14.09 -1.32 4.78
CA SER A 36 -14.19 -2.77 4.79
C SER A 36 -12.84 -3.42 5.06
N GLN A 37 -12.83 -4.41 5.96
CA GLN A 37 -11.62 -5.16 6.35
C GLN A 37 -10.92 -5.74 5.13
N SER A 38 -11.65 -6.38 4.21
CA SER A 38 -11.07 -6.97 3.00
C SER A 38 -10.40 -5.93 2.10
N SER A 39 -11.01 -4.74 1.97
CA SER A 39 -10.49 -3.68 1.09
C SER A 39 -9.16 -3.12 1.60
N VAL A 40 -9.07 -2.89 2.90
CA VAL A 40 -7.84 -2.38 3.50
C VAL A 40 -6.76 -3.47 3.57
N ALA A 41 -7.13 -4.75 3.76
CA ALA A 41 -6.15 -5.82 3.89
C ALA A 41 -5.47 -6.05 2.55
N ASP A 42 -6.25 -6.02 1.47
CA ASP A 42 -5.77 -6.15 0.12
C ASP A 42 -4.85 -4.96 -0.25
N GLU A 43 -5.26 -3.71 0.04
CA GLU A 43 -4.41 -2.52 -0.16
C GLU A 43 -3.10 -2.63 0.62
N VAL A 44 -3.18 -2.98 1.91
CA VAL A 44 -2.01 -3.12 2.78
C VAL A 44 -1.09 -4.23 2.27
N ARG A 45 -1.62 -5.41 1.94
CA ARG A 45 -0.83 -6.53 1.42
C ARG A 45 -0.09 -6.18 0.13
N ARG A 46 -0.72 -5.41 -0.76
CA ARG A 46 -0.12 -5.01 -2.02
C ARG A 46 0.94 -3.92 -1.83
N ASN A 47 0.78 -2.99 -0.90
CA ASN A 47 1.65 -1.81 -0.79
C ASN A 47 2.59 -1.80 0.43
N ARG A 48 2.52 -2.81 1.30
CA ARG A 48 3.42 -2.98 2.44
C ARG A 48 4.88 -3.17 2.01
N THR A 49 5.78 -2.80 2.92
CA THR A 49 7.23 -2.90 2.76
C THR A 49 7.89 -3.64 3.88
N VAL A 50 9.08 -4.18 3.61
CA VAL A 50 9.90 -4.82 4.62
C VAL A 50 10.44 -3.75 5.56
N SER A 51 9.99 -3.79 6.81
CA SER A 51 10.50 -2.94 7.90
C SER A 51 11.80 -3.52 8.48
N ARG A 52 11.88 -4.86 8.54
CA ARG A 52 13.03 -5.61 9.08
C ARG A 52 13.27 -6.87 8.27
N GLY A 53 14.51 -7.07 7.85
CA GLY A 53 14.97 -8.20 7.04
C GLY A 53 16.04 -7.78 6.04
N PRO A 54 16.57 -8.71 5.23
CA PRO A 54 17.57 -8.40 4.21
C PRO A 54 17.03 -7.47 3.12
N ALA A 55 15.74 -7.59 2.79
CA ALA A 55 15.07 -6.77 1.79
C ALA A 55 14.44 -5.48 2.40
N LYS A 56 15.05 -4.89 3.43
CA LYS A 56 14.48 -3.71 4.12
C LYS A 56 14.25 -2.54 3.15
N GLY A 57 13.04 -2.00 3.11
CA GLY A 57 12.61 -0.95 2.17
C GLY A 57 11.95 -1.49 0.89
N GLU A 58 12.17 -2.77 0.57
CA GLU A 58 11.60 -3.41 -0.61
C GLU A 58 10.12 -3.75 -0.42
N ARG A 59 9.43 -3.98 -1.54
CA ARG A 59 8.01 -4.37 -1.56
C ARG A 59 7.85 -5.81 -1.09
N VAL A 60 6.86 -6.08 -0.24
CA VAL A 60 6.58 -7.45 0.21
C VAL A 60 5.55 -8.10 -0.68
N GLU A 61 6.03 -8.90 -1.62
CA GLU A 61 5.22 -9.76 -2.47
C GLU A 61 4.68 -10.98 -1.71
N SER A 62 5.55 -11.77 -1.08
CA SER A 62 5.16 -12.93 -0.27
C SER A 62 5.75 -12.88 1.13
N VAL A 63 5.07 -13.49 2.11
CA VAL A 63 5.54 -13.57 3.49
C VAL A 63 6.33 -14.86 3.66
N PRO A 64 7.63 -14.82 4.01
CA PRO A 64 8.42 -16.02 4.20
C PRO A 64 7.97 -16.82 5.43
N GLY A 65 8.38 -18.09 5.50
CA GLY A 65 8.19 -18.95 6.67
C GLY A 65 8.84 -18.35 7.92
N GLY A 66 8.19 -18.50 9.08
CA GLY A 66 8.71 -17.98 10.37
C GLY A 66 8.47 -16.49 10.65
N ALA A 67 7.76 -15.80 9.74
CA ALA A 67 7.38 -14.40 9.95
C ALA A 67 6.34 -14.21 11.07
N CYS A 68 6.01 -12.96 11.40
CA CYS A 68 5.05 -12.67 12.48
C CYS A 68 3.64 -13.22 12.14
N ALA A 69 2.97 -13.86 13.10
CA ALA A 69 1.59 -14.34 12.93
C ALA A 69 0.59 -13.22 12.56
N ARG A 70 0.88 -11.96 12.95
CA ARG A 70 0.11 -10.79 12.49
C ARG A 70 0.15 -10.58 10.98
N LEU A 71 1.11 -11.14 10.26
CA LEU A 71 1.15 -11.10 8.80
C LEU A 71 0.17 -12.10 8.18
N GLN A 72 -0.19 -13.16 8.90
CA GLN A 72 -1.17 -14.16 8.44
C GLN A 72 -2.61 -13.68 8.65
N ARG A 73 -2.87 -12.92 9.71
CA ARG A 73 -4.19 -12.32 9.99
C ARG A 73 -4.26 -10.85 9.59
N TRP A 74 -5.46 -10.29 9.50
CA TRP A 74 -5.66 -8.85 9.46
C TRP A 74 -4.88 -8.15 10.59
N PRO A 75 -4.19 -7.02 10.35
CA PRO A 75 -4.09 -6.23 9.11
C PRO A 75 -2.91 -6.59 8.18
N HIS A 76 -2.27 -7.75 8.35
CA HIS A 76 -1.09 -8.17 7.57
C HIS A 76 0.16 -7.27 7.70
N VAL A 77 0.24 -6.43 8.74
CA VAL A 77 1.35 -5.53 9.04
C VAL A 77 1.61 -5.39 10.54
N CYS A 78 2.77 -4.80 10.88
CA CYS A 78 3.24 -4.62 12.23
C CYS A 78 3.14 -3.19 12.79
N ASN A 79 2.54 -2.21 12.07
CA ASN A 79 2.46 -0.79 12.50
C ASN A 79 2.05 -0.65 13.98
N GLY A 80 0.84 -1.06 14.35
CA GLY A 80 0.33 -1.05 15.73
C GLY A 80 0.60 -2.33 16.55
N CYS A 81 1.70 -3.05 16.28
CA CYS A 81 2.01 -4.27 17.04
C CYS A 81 2.66 -3.96 18.39
N ASN A 82 2.04 -4.35 19.51
CA ASN A 82 2.63 -4.15 20.85
C ASN A 82 4.03 -4.76 20.97
N LYS A 83 4.23 -6.00 20.47
CA LYS A 83 5.55 -6.66 20.47
C LYS A 83 6.62 -5.85 19.75
N ARG A 84 6.27 -4.95 18.81
CA ARG A 84 7.23 -4.05 18.15
C ARG A 84 7.89 -3.12 19.17
N ARG A 85 7.16 -2.62 20.16
CA ARG A 85 7.68 -1.80 21.27
C ARG A 85 8.51 -2.61 22.25
N TYR A 86 8.11 -3.85 22.55
CA TYR A 86 8.79 -4.71 23.53
C TYR A 86 9.94 -5.57 22.97
N HIS A 87 10.56 -5.20 21.85
CA HIS A 87 11.57 -6.02 21.12
C HIS A 87 11.01 -7.32 20.51
N CYS A 88 10.35 -7.19 19.37
CA CYS A 88 9.86 -8.35 18.62
C CYS A 88 11.02 -9.18 18.03
N GLY A 89 11.29 -10.40 18.53
CA GLY A 89 12.36 -11.27 18.00
C GLY A 89 12.16 -11.77 16.55
N ARG A 90 11.10 -11.36 15.83
CA ARG A 90 10.80 -11.87 14.49
C ARG A 90 11.82 -11.40 13.44
N PRO A 91 12.36 -12.32 12.61
CA PRO A 91 13.38 -11.99 11.61
C PRO A 91 12.81 -11.11 10.50
N PHE A 92 11.55 -11.36 10.12
CA PHE A 92 10.84 -10.62 9.07
C PHE A 92 9.70 -9.78 9.64
N ARG A 93 9.64 -8.50 9.26
CA ARG A 93 8.55 -7.59 9.63
C ARG A 93 8.13 -6.71 8.46
N CYS A 94 6.85 -6.38 8.41
CA CYS A 94 6.28 -5.51 7.39
C CYS A 94 5.59 -4.30 8.00
N GLU A 95 5.62 -3.19 7.31
CA GLU A 95 4.83 -1.99 7.63
C GLU A 95 4.15 -1.43 6.38
N TYR A 96 3.02 -0.76 6.61
CA TYR A 96 2.31 -0.01 5.59
C TYR A 96 2.68 1.47 5.68
N SER A 97 2.97 2.09 4.54
CA SER A 97 3.23 3.53 4.41
C SER A 97 2.33 4.12 3.33
N ALA A 98 1.45 5.04 3.73
CA ALA A 98 0.55 5.76 2.82
C ALA A 98 1.33 6.61 1.82
N ALA A 99 2.40 7.27 2.27
CA ALA A 99 3.26 8.10 1.44
C ALA A 99 3.86 7.30 0.28
N ARG A 100 4.44 6.14 0.57
CA ARG A 100 5.01 5.25 -0.45
C ARG A 100 3.93 4.74 -1.40
N ALA A 101 2.81 4.29 -0.85
CA ALA A 101 1.72 3.73 -1.64
C ALA A 101 1.13 4.79 -2.60
N GLN A 102 1.07 6.06 -2.18
CA GLN A 102 0.68 7.18 -3.03
C GLN A 102 1.73 7.44 -4.12
N GLY A 103 3.02 7.43 -3.79
CA GLY A 103 4.09 7.62 -4.78
C GLY A 103 4.08 6.58 -5.89
N LEU A 104 3.81 5.31 -5.56
CA LEU A 104 3.64 4.25 -6.57
C LEU A 104 2.47 4.53 -7.52
N ALA A 105 1.34 4.98 -6.98
CA ALA A 105 0.17 5.32 -7.79
C ALA A 105 0.42 6.55 -8.68
N ASP A 106 1.18 7.53 -8.18
CA ASP A 106 1.57 8.74 -8.90
C ASP A 106 2.56 8.44 -10.04
N GLY A 107 3.57 7.60 -9.78
CA GLY A 107 4.54 7.17 -10.79
C GLY A 107 3.89 6.44 -11.97
N THR A 108 2.87 5.60 -11.73
CA THR A 108 2.09 4.97 -12.81
C THR A 108 1.31 5.99 -13.65
N LEU A 109 0.84 7.10 -13.05
CA LEU A 109 0.16 8.17 -13.79
C LEU A 109 1.13 9.02 -14.60
N SER A 110 2.37 9.19 -14.13
CA SER A 110 3.40 9.99 -14.80
C SER A 110 3.92 9.34 -16.08
N ASP A 111 3.97 8.00 -16.15
CA ASP A 111 4.43 7.29 -17.34
C ASP A 111 3.51 7.53 -18.55
N SER A 112 2.22 7.75 -18.32
CA SER A 112 1.25 8.12 -19.38
C SER A 112 1.40 9.55 -19.92
N ARG A 113 2.25 10.41 -19.33
CA ARG A 113 2.44 11.80 -19.75
C ARG A 113 3.78 12.06 -20.47
N ARG A 114 4.54 11.02 -20.82
CA ARG A 114 5.80 11.14 -21.61
C ARG A 114 5.62 10.82 -23.10
N GLY A 115 4.49 11.19 -23.68
CA GLY A 115 4.23 10.91 -25.09
C GLY A 115 3.07 11.70 -25.68
N VAL A 116 3.23 13.01 -25.81
CA VAL A 116 2.65 13.83 -26.90
C VAL A 116 3.50 15.08 -27.01
N ASP A 117 4.74 14.91 -27.47
CA ASP A 117 5.35 15.95 -28.27
C ASP A 117 4.68 15.88 -29.65
N ARG A 118 3.61 16.66 -29.81
CA ARG A 118 3.15 17.04 -31.14
C ARG A 118 3.79 18.39 -31.41
N SER A 119 5.06 18.37 -31.80
CA SER A 119 5.67 19.51 -32.48
C SER A 119 4.94 19.70 -33.82
N GLU A 120 3.79 20.39 -33.79
CA GLU A 120 3.30 21.10 -34.97
C GLU A 120 4.34 22.18 -35.24
N GLY A 121 5.27 21.88 -36.15
CA GLY A 121 6.21 22.82 -36.72
C GLY A 121 5.46 23.85 -37.57
N GLY A 122 4.81 24.81 -36.92
CA GLY A 122 4.43 26.06 -37.53
C GLY A 122 5.69 26.90 -37.78
N SER A 123 6.42 26.59 -38.85
CA SER A 123 7.31 27.56 -39.46
C SER A 123 6.49 28.43 -40.40
N SER A 124 6.06 29.57 -39.87
CA SER A 124 5.78 30.74 -40.70
C SER A 124 7.13 31.27 -41.20
N SER A 125 7.42 31.12 -42.49
CA SER A 125 8.35 31.97 -43.24
C SER A 125 8.30 31.61 -44.73
N GLY A 126 7.98 32.59 -45.58
CA GLY A 126 8.11 32.50 -47.03
C GLY A 126 6.91 33.07 -47.78
#